data_AF-A0A8T4ENE6-F1
#
_entry.id   AF-A0A8T4ENE6-F1
#
_cell.length_a   1.000
_cell.length_b   1.000
_cell.length_c   1.000
_cell.angle_alpha   90.00
_cell.angle_beta   90.00
_cell.angle_gamma   90.00
#
_symmetry.space_group_name_H-M   'P 1'
#
loop_
_entity.id
_entity.type
_entity.pdbx_description
1 polymer ?
#
loop_
_entity_poly.entity_id
_entity_poly.type
_entity_poly.pdbx_seq_one_letter_code
_entity_poly.pdbx_strand_id
1 'polypeptide(L)'
;MHIIHSFKDKRLDEHAHSDCAFLITNKRGNYLSLGQNNFTHMQGLFFLEQGRWQLYKAIEDIKLSAQQAGEMVSIRNNFFSAQRTYKSGAEESFNLFNNSMIYSINGYDGEITLELDFRGIFERPEWGRVYSIANEGDIIIIRYDQHSDASLSHIEKTRFMAIKGANQWRKLDEWVKKDYAYDMRRGSASEYYAYQAIGISTPSDQSLKLVFSFAETKEKAVEHANTVYENKEYLLNSMRNYCAHTFTSKDLATNCAIKALDDLLITIHREERKVGIIAGLPWFYQLWARDELISIKALVLQEKYHLVKSVLFKYLNSMSNDGLIASRFPGNPADVKSIDSTGWLFLRLKDFIDALNAKKILNEHLSLSEIITIKRALEVAINGLLHHHLQNGLIVNNEQETWMDTKPARRDGACIEIQALFLSMLSLHTQIATMTRAKPLFKSFEKDFKALVRKEFFVDGELKDSVHTSLPEKAIRPNIFLASYICPGLLLRKEWKRAFDKALKELWLDWGGLTTLNHNNHRFRSEYTGTNDASYHNGDSWYYVNNYAAIALNRLDPSYYAKYIQRICNASKEEMLFSGFIGCCAEVSSAKAMRSEGCLSQAWSAASLIELLHELNFHG
;
A
#
# COMPACT_ATOMS: atom_id res chain seq x y z
N MET A 1 21.58 -6.67 13.47
CA MET A 1 21.37 -7.11 12.08
C MET A 1 21.52 -5.91 11.16
N HIS A 2 22.16 -6.06 10.00
CA HIS A 2 22.26 -5.01 8.96
C HIS A 2 21.08 -5.08 7.99
N ILE A 3 20.60 -3.93 7.53
CA ILE A 3 19.66 -3.78 6.43
C ILE A 3 20.43 -3.23 5.24
N ILE A 4 20.43 -3.99 4.15
CA ILE A 4 21.20 -3.65 2.94
C ILE A 4 20.24 -3.44 1.78
N HIS A 5 20.28 -2.26 1.18
CA HIS A 5 19.67 -2.04 -0.14
C HIS A 5 20.78 -2.00 -1.16
N SER A 6 20.74 -2.88 -2.15
CA SER A 6 21.72 -2.88 -3.23
C SER A 6 21.05 -2.95 -4.58
N PHE A 7 21.42 -2.03 -5.46
CA PHE A 7 20.88 -1.98 -6.80
C PHE A 7 21.89 -1.36 -7.76
N LYS A 8 22.29 -2.15 -8.78
CA LYS A 8 23.40 -1.84 -9.68
C LYS A 8 24.68 -1.58 -8.86
N ASP A 9 25.31 -0.43 -9.04
CA ASP A 9 26.52 0.05 -8.37
C ASP A 9 26.24 0.70 -7.00
N LYS A 10 24.96 0.89 -6.63
CA LYS A 10 24.57 1.58 -5.41
C LYS A 10 24.34 0.59 -4.27
N ARG A 11 24.74 1.01 -3.07
CA ARG A 11 24.54 0.28 -1.83
C ARG A 11 24.25 1.24 -0.68
N LEU A 12 23.22 0.95 0.09
CA LEU A 12 23.00 1.48 1.44
C LEU A 12 23.07 0.33 2.42
N ASP A 13 23.66 0.57 3.58
CA ASP A 13 23.91 -0.41 4.62
C ASP A 13 23.81 0.29 5.98
N GLU A 14 22.87 -0.14 6.81
CA GLU A 14 22.57 0.49 8.09
C GLU A 14 22.16 -0.58 9.12
N HIS A 15 22.29 -0.28 10.42
CA HIS A 15 21.94 -1.21 11.50
C HIS A 15 20.46 -1.12 11.87
N ALA A 16 19.72 -2.22 11.71
CA ALA A 16 18.32 -2.28 12.11
C ALA A 16 18.12 -1.86 13.59
N HIS A 17 17.24 -0.89 13.83
CA HIS A 17 16.86 -0.40 15.16
C HIS A 17 15.68 -1.17 15.78
N SER A 18 15.03 -2.03 14.98
CA SER A 18 13.90 -2.87 15.38
C SER A 18 13.83 -4.16 14.56
N ASP A 19 12.90 -5.05 14.92
CA ASP A 19 12.58 -6.22 14.09
C ASP A 19 12.14 -5.76 12.69
N CYS A 20 12.79 -6.32 11.67
CA CYS A 20 12.52 -6.00 10.28
C CYS A 20 12.38 -7.28 9.45
N ALA A 21 11.68 -7.17 8.33
CA ALA A 21 11.50 -8.24 7.36
C ALA A 21 11.60 -7.69 5.95
N PHE A 22 11.90 -8.55 4.97
CA PHE A 22 11.75 -8.17 3.57
C PHE A 22 10.31 -8.38 3.09
N LEU A 23 9.96 -7.77 1.96
CA LEU A 23 8.74 -8.07 1.20
C LEU A 23 9.13 -8.31 -0.27
N ILE A 24 8.62 -9.39 -0.85
CA ILE A 24 8.68 -9.64 -2.30
C ILE A 24 7.27 -9.93 -2.77
N THR A 25 6.84 -9.29 -3.86
CA THR A 25 5.52 -9.52 -4.45
C THR A 25 5.65 -9.98 -5.91
N ASN A 26 4.50 -10.22 -6.53
CA ASN A 26 4.41 -10.29 -7.98
C ASN A 26 3.11 -9.67 -8.50
N LYS A 27 2.98 -9.58 -9.83
CA LYS A 27 1.83 -8.94 -10.50
C LYS A 27 0.52 -9.73 -10.39
N ARG A 28 0.47 -10.84 -9.64
CA ARG A 28 -0.77 -11.57 -9.30
C ARG A 28 -1.32 -11.21 -7.92
N GLY A 29 -0.56 -10.47 -7.11
CA GLY A 29 -0.92 -10.14 -5.73
C GLY A 29 -0.44 -11.16 -4.70
N ASN A 30 0.40 -12.12 -5.11
CA ASN A 30 1.08 -13.02 -4.18
C ASN A 30 2.22 -12.24 -3.50
N TYR A 31 2.54 -12.60 -2.26
CA TYR A 31 3.70 -12.03 -1.58
C TYR A 31 4.42 -13.03 -0.68
N LEU A 32 5.69 -12.74 -0.43
CA LEU A 32 6.52 -13.38 0.57
C LEU A 32 7.10 -12.30 1.48
N SER A 33 6.95 -12.48 2.79
CA SER A 33 7.69 -11.67 3.77
C SER A 33 8.26 -12.55 4.86
N LEU A 34 9.56 -12.44 5.11
CA LEU A 34 10.26 -13.15 6.19
C LEU A 34 11.29 -12.23 6.83
N GLY A 35 11.49 -12.40 8.14
CA GLY A 35 12.54 -11.73 8.92
C GLY A 35 13.48 -12.75 9.56
N GLN A 36 14.11 -12.37 10.68
CA GLN A 36 14.77 -13.34 11.56
C GLN A 36 13.75 -14.25 12.23
N ASN A 37 12.67 -13.63 12.69
CA ASN A 37 11.47 -14.27 13.18
C ASN A 37 10.28 -13.49 12.59
N ASN A 38 9.16 -14.17 12.39
CA ASN A 38 7.92 -13.50 12.03
C ASN A 38 7.34 -12.82 13.28
N PHE A 39 7.15 -11.49 13.23
CA PHE A 39 6.57 -10.70 14.31
C PHE A 39 5.05 -10.53 14.17
N THR A 40 4.48 -10.85 12.99
CA THR A 40 3.04 -10.91 12.73
C THR A 40 2.68 -12.21 11.98
N HIS A 41 1.51 -12.79 12.26
CA HIS A 41 0.98 -13.97 11.56
C HIS A 41 0.73 -13.71 10.07
N MET A 42 0.80 -12.44 9.65
CA MET A 42 0.65 -11.98 8.29
C MET A 42 1.96 -12.06 7.47
N GLN A 43 3.07 -12.47 8.07
CA GLN A 43 4.31 -12.82 7.37
C GLN A 43 4.30 -14.29 6.95
N GLY A 44 5.11 -14.65 5.96
CA GLY A 44 5.10 -15.94 5.28
C GLY A 44 4.91 -15.82 3.77
N LEU A 45 4.67 -16.95 3.10
CA LEU A 45 4.34 -17.02 1.67
C LEU A 45 2.83 -17.08 1.48
N PHE A 46 2.29 -16.13 0.72
CA PHE A 46 0.87 -15.99 0.46
C PHE A 46 0.53 -15.98 -1.03
N PHE A 47 -0.63 -16.57 -1.35
CA PHE A 47 -1.18 -16.64 -2.70
C PHE A 47 -2.57 -16.02 -2.76
N LEU A 48 -2.77 -15.08 -3.69
CA LEU A 48 -4.06 -14.43 -3.95
C LEU A 48 -4.88 -15.24 -4.95
N GLU A 49 -6.03 -15.74 -4.49
CA GLU A 49 -7.08 -16.25 -5.35
C GLU A 49 -7.94 -15.07 -5.82
N GLN A 50 -7.54 -14.42 -6.92
CA GLN A 50 -8.18 -13.20 -7.43
C GLN A 50 -9.69 -13.34 -7.69
N GLY A 51 -10.15 -14.53 -8.10
CA GLY A 51 -11.58 -14.77 -8.34
C GLY A 51 -12.44 -14.65 -7.08
N ARG A 52 -11.86 -14.92 -5.90
CA ARG A 52 -12.52 -14.78 -4.59
C ARG A 52 -12.05 -13.58 -3.80
N TRP A 53 -11.02 -12.87 -4.27
CA TRP A 53 -10.27 -11.88 -3.48
C TRP A 53 -9.92 -12.40 -2.10
N GLN A 54 -9.34 -13.61 -2.07
CA GLN A 54 -8.93 -14.27 -0.85
C GLN A 54 -7.44 -14.61 -0.90
N LEU A 55 -6.74 -14.19 0.13
CA LEU A 55 -5.32 -14.45 0.29
C LEU A 55 -5.12 -15.68 1.19
N TYR A 56 -4.35 -16.66 0.73
CA TYR A 56 -4.03 -17.85 1.50
C TYR A 56 -2.57 -17.87 1.87
N LYS A 57 -2.29 -18.07 3.15
CA LYS A 57 -0.98 -18.43 3.63
C LYS A 57 -0.69 -19.88 3.23
N ALA A 58 0.56 -20.15 2.86
CA ALA A 58 1.04 -21.49 2.52
C ALA A 58 2.28 -21.83 3.34
N ILE A 59 3.28 -20.94 3.38
CA ILE A 59 4.49 -21.14 4.18
C ILE A 59 4.44 -20.15 5.34
N GLU A 60 4.65 -20.65 6.56
CA GLU A 60 4.93 -19.85 7.74
C GLU A 60 6.36 -19.32 7.67
N ASP A 61 7.32 -20.22 7.61
CA ASP A 61 8.74 -19.88 7.64
C ASP A 61 9.58 -20.99 6.97
N ILE A 62 10.79 -20.62 6.57
CA ILE A 62 11.85 -21.53 6.14
C ILE A 62 13.02 -21.28 7.07
N LYS A 63 13.37 -22.29 7.87
CA LYS A 63 14.30 -22.16 8.98
C LYS A 63 15.59 -22.93 8.75
N LEU A 64 16.69 -22.27 9.10
CA LEU A 64 17.98 -22.91 9.28
C LEU A 64 18.19 -23.24 10.77
N SER A 65 18.97 -24.28 11.04
CA SER A 65 19.33 -24.64 12.41
C SER A 65 20.13 -23.50 13.05
N ALA A 66 19.64 -22.98 14.19
CA ALA A 66 20.34 -21.92 14.92
C ALA A 66 21.74 -22.36 15.38
N GLN A 67 21.94 -23.67 15.64
CA GLN A 67 23.24 -24.22 16.01
C GLN A 67 24.23 -24.23 14.84
N GLN A 68 23.74 -24.41 13.60
CA GLN A 68 24.60 -24.53 12.41
C GLN A 68 24.76 -23.20 11.67
N ALA A 69 23.67 -22.46 11.44
CA ALA A 69 23.71 -21.17 10.73
C ALA A 69 24.10 -20.00 11.66
N GLY A 70 23.78 -20.09 12.94
CA GLY A 70 23.87 -18.96 13.87
C GLY A 70 22.79 -17.91 13.61
N GLU A 71 22.96 -16.72 14.21
CA GLU A 71 22.05 -15.60 14.05
C GLU A 71 22.12 -14.99 12.65
N MET A 72 21.01 -14.45 12.17
CA MET A 72 20.99 -13.68 10.92
C MET A 72 21.72 -12.35 11.13
N VAL A 73 22.73 -12.10 10.30
CA VAL A 73 23.55 -10.88 10.37
C VAL A 73 23.04 -9.79 9.45
N SER A 74 22.38 -10.13 8.33
CA SER A 74 21.81 -9.12 7.43
C SER A 74 20.59 -9.59 6.65
N ILE A 75 19.69 -8.66 6.35
CA ILE A 75 18.68 -8.79 5.30
C ILE A 75 19.06 -7.85 4.17
N ARG A 76 19.02 -8.33 2.92
CA ARG A 76 19.32 -7.54 1.74
C ARG A 76 18.14 -7.50 0.78
N ASN A 77 17.76 -6.29 0.36
CA ASN A 77 16.84 -6.04 -0.73
C ASN A 77 17.62 -5.73 -2.02
N ASN A 78 17.56 -6.64 -3.00
CA ASN A 78 18.16 -6.49 -4.33
C ASN A 78 17.15 -6.01 -5.39
N PHE A 79 15.96 -5.57 -4.98
CA PHE A 79 14.82 -5.18 -5.82
C PHE A 79 14.15 -6.36 -6.53
N PHE A 80 14.91 -7.27 -7.16
CA PHE A 80 14.36 -8.47 -7.81
C PHE A 80 14.41 -9.72 -6.91
N SER A 81 15.15 -9.67 -5.81
CA SER A 81 15.24 -10.72 -4.80
C SER A 81 15.42 -10.12 -3.40
N ALA A 82 15.12 -10.93 -2.39
CA ALA A 82 15.58 -10.68 -1.03
C ALA A 82 16.59 -11.75 -0.63
N GLN A 83 17.53 -11.40 0.23
CA GLN A 83 18.52 -12.33 0.76
C GLN A 83 18.63 -12.21 2.28
N ARG A 84 18.92 -13.33 2.94
CA ARG A 84 19.29 -13.40 4.36
C ARG A 84 20.70 -13.96 4.43
N THR A 85 21.57 -13.32 5.21
CA THR A 85 22.93 -13.81 5.47
C THR A 85 23.07 -14.10 6.95
N TYR A 86 23.72 -15.22 7.27
CA TYR A 86 23.88 -15.71 8.64
C TYR A 86 25.33 -15.66 9.09
N LYS A 87 25.55 -15.75 10.41
CA LYS A 87 26.88 -15.71 11.03
C LYS A 87 27.82 -16.82 10.53
N SER A 88 27.29 -17.97 10.13
CA SER A 88 28.07 -19.05 9.51
C SER A 88 28.61 -18.72 8.11
N GLY A 89 28.10 -17.66 7.47
CA GLY A 89 28.32 -17.37 6.05
C GLY A 89 27.26 -17.97 5.12
N ALA A 90 26.26 -18.69 5.66
CA ALA A 90 25.13 -19.16 4.87
C ALA A 90 24.34 -17.99 4.28
N GLU A 91 23.95 -18.11 3.01
CA GLU A 91 23.20 -17.10 2.29
C GLU A 91 21.96 -17.70 1.65
N GLU A 92 20.79 -17.24 2.08
CA GLU A 92 19.52 -17.55 1.42
C GLU A 92 19.15 -16.47 0.40
N SER A 93 18.46 -16.86 -0.67
CA SER A 93 17.87 -15.96 -1.66
C SER A 93 16.45 -16.40 -2.00
N PHE A 94 15.56 -15.42 -2.11
CA PHE A 94 14.14 -15.62 -2.37
C PHE A 94 13.70 -14.83 -3.60
N ASN A 95 12.89 -15.46 -4.45
CA ASN A 95 12.27 -14.83 -5.61
C ASN A 95 10.86 -15.38 -5.81
N LEU A 96 9.93 -14.53 -6.26
CA LEU A 96 8.52 -14.91 -6.42
C LEU A 96 8.08 -14.75 -7.88
N PHE A 97 7.54 -15.82 -8.46
CA PHE A 97 7.13 -15.90 -9.87
C PHE A 97 5.78 -16.59 -10.00
N ASN A 98 4.77 -15.88 -10.50
CA ASN A 98 3.41 -16.44 -10.62
C ASN A 98 2.96 -17.12 -9.32
N ASN A 99 2.54 -18.38 -9.36
CA ASN A 99 2.17 -19.15 -8.17
C ASN A 99 3.33 -20.02 -7.65
N SER A 100 4.55 -19.50 -7.70
CA SER A 100 5.74 -20.24 -7.29
C SER A 100 6.81 -19.35 -6.70
N MET A 101 7.56 -19.89 -5.76
CA MET A 101 8.71 -19.24 -5.14
C MET A 101 9.96 -20.05 -5.47
N ILE A 102 11.02 -19.36 -5.91
CA ILE A 102 12.36 -19.93 -5.99
C ILE A 102 13.07 -19.57 -4.69
N TYR A 103 13.55 -20.59 -4.00
CA TYR A 103 14.40 -20.49 -2.84
C TYR A 103 15.79 -21.03 -3.20
N SER A 104 16.83 -20.37 -2.74
CA SER A 104 18.20 -20.85 -2.90
C SER A 104 18.96 -20.63 -1.60
N ILE A 105 19.83 -21.56 -1.25
CA ILE A 105 20.77 -21.41 -0.16
C ILE A 105 22.16 -21.85 -0.59
N ASN A 106 23.18 -21.07 -0.21
CA ASN A 106 24.58 -21.37 -0.45
C ASN A 106 25.37 -21.31 0.86
N GLY A 107 26.43 -22.11 0.96
CA GLY A 107 27.34 -22.09 2.13
C GLY A 107 26.69 -22.60 3.42
N TYR A 108 25.71 -23.49 3.30
CA TYR A 108 25.06 -24.12 4.45
C TYR A 108 25.20 -25.64 4.36
N ASP A 109 25.68 -26.24 5.45
CA ASP A 109 25.75 -27.68 5.65
C ASP A 109 24.83 -28.06 6.81
N GLY A 110 23.61 -28.44 6.49
CA GLY A 110 22.60 -28.78 7.48
C GLY A 110 21.24 -29.08 6.89
N GLU A 111 20.25 -29.13 7.78
CA GLU A 111 18.86 -29.35 7.41
C GLU A 111 18.09 -28.03 7.41
N ILE A 112 17.23 -27.85 6.40
CA ILE A 112 16.30 -26.74 6.28
C ILE A 112 14.93 -27.24 6.71
N THR A 113 14.34 -26.57 7.70
CA THR A 113 13.00 -26.93 8.21
C THR A 113 11.94 -26.08 7.50
N LEU A 114 10.94 -26.75 6.93
CA LEU A 114 9.78 -26.09 6.31
C LEU A 114 8.59 -26.06 7.26
N GLU A 115 8.15 -24.86 7.62
CA GLU A 115 6.94 -24.64 8.42
C GLU A 115 5.78 -24.17 7.52
N LEU A 116 4.66 -24.88 7.57
CA LEU A 116 3.47 -24.61 6.76
C LEU A 116 2.33 -24.04 7.61
N ASP A 117 1.53 -23.18 7.01
CA ASP A 117 0.30 -22.67 7.62
C ASP A 117 -0.73 -22.40 6.51
N PHE A 118 -1.43 -23.45 6.08
CA PHE A 118 -2.39 -23.37 4.98
C PHE A 118 -3.73 -22.85 5.49
N ARG A 119 -3.98 -21.56 5.35
CA ARG A 119 -5.25 -20.93 5.75
C ARG A 119 -5.48 -19.61 5.06
N GLY A 120 -6.72 -19.14 5.02
CA GLY A 120 -7.00 -17.75 4.68
C GLY A 120 -6.30 -16.81 5.65
N ILE A 121 -5.86 -15.64 5.17
CA ILE A 121 -5.09 -14.68 5.97
C ILE A 121 -5.77 -14.32 7.31
N PHE A 122 -7.10 -14.17 7.31
CA PHE A 122 -7.91 -13.89 8.50
C PHE A 122 -8.57 -15.12 9.14
N GLU A 123 -8.41 -16.31 8.54
CA GLU A 123 -8.97 -17.54 9.07
C GLU A 123 -8.16 -18.01 10.29
N ARG A 124 -8.86 -18.64 11.23
CA ARG A 124 -8.30 -19.25 12.45
C ARG A 124 -8.84 -20.66 12.67
N PRO A 125 -8.55 -21.61 11.77
CA PRO A 125 -8.95 -22.99 11.96
C PRO A 125 -8.21 -23.58 13.18
N GLU A 126 -8.95 -23.85 14.25
CA GLU A 126 -8.42 -24.57 15.42
C GLU A 126 -8.21 -26.05 15.10
N TRP A 127 -9.16 -26.64 14.37
CA TRP A 127 -9.22 -28.07 14.06
C TRP A 127 -9.32 -28.33 12.55
N GLY A 128 -9.33 -29.61 12.17
CA GLY A 128 -9.61 -30.03 10.80
C GLY A 128 -8.49 -29.78 9.80
N ARG A 129 -7.26 -29.53 10.26
CA ARG A 129 -6.09 -29.28 9.40
C ARG A 129 -5.27 -30.55 9.21
N VAL A 130 -5.37 -31.17 8.04
CA VAL A 130 -4.69 -32.44 7.76
C VAL A 130 -3.70 -32.25 6.63
N TYR A 131 -2.43 -32.58 6.90
CA TYR A 131 -1.36 -32.58 5.90
C TYR A 131 -0.97 -34.02 5.55
N SER A 132 -0.86 -34.30 4.25
CA SER A 132 -0.34 -35.55 3.71
C SER A 132 0.84 -35.24 2.81
N ILE A 133 1.95 -35.98 2.97
CA ILE A 133 3.21 -35.71 2.28
C ILE A 133 3.65 -36.99 1.57
N ALA A 134 3.91 -36.89 0.27
CA ALA A 134 4.35 -37.99 -0.57
C ALA A 134 5.38 -37.52 -1.61
N ASN A 135 6.13 -38.46 -2.19
CA ASN A 135 6.94 -38.19 -3.37
C ASN A 135 6.22 -38.70 -4.62
N GLU A 136 6.28 -37.91 -5.69
CA GLU A 136 5.95 -38.35 -7.05
C GLU A 136 7.15 -38.03 -7.95
N GLY A 137 7.99 -39.04 -8.20
CA GLY A 137 9.27 -38.84 -8.91
C GLY A 137 10.25 -37.99 -8.09
N ASP A 138 10.71 -36.89 -8.67
CA ASP A 138 11.65 -35.94 -8.05
C ASP A 138 10.94 -34.74 -7.37
N ILE A 139 9.64 -34.84 -7.14
CA ILE A 139 8.80 -33.78 -6.57
C ILE A 139 8.17 -34.27 -5.27
N ILE A 140 8.30 -33.46 -4.22
CA ILE A 140 7.56 -33.64 -2.97
C ILE A 140 6.19 -32.99 -3.13
N ILE A 141 5.13 -33.76 -2.89
CA ILE A 141 3.75 -33.30 -2.90
C ILE A 141 3.23 -33.23 -1.48
N ILE A 142 2.82 -32.04 -1.07
CA ILE A 142 2.12 -31.79 0.18
C ILE A 142 0.66 -31.49 -0.17
N ARG A 143 -0.24 -32.38 0.24
CA ARG A 143 -1.68 -32.18 0.20
C ARG A 143 -2.13 -31.64 1.56
N TYR A 144 -3.02 -30.66 1.51
CA TYR A 144 -3.69 -30.11 2.68
C TYR A 144 -5.19 -30.23 2.49
N ASP A 145 -5.86 -30.83 3.47
CA ASP A 145 -7.31 -30.85 3.57
C ASP A 145 -7.74 -30.06 4.81
N GLN A 146 -8.55 -29.03 4.60
CA GLN A 146 -9.32 -28.37 5.65
C GLN A 146 -10.67 -29.07 5.76
N HIS A 147 -10.95 -29.61 6.95
CA HIS A 147 -12.23 -30.17 7.33
C HIS A 147 -13.06 -29.14 8.11
N SER A 148 -14.37 -29.31 8.09
CA SER A 148 -15.33 -28.42 8.77
C SER A 148 -15.16 -28.41 10.29
N ASP A 149 -14.70 -29.53 10.85
CA ASP A 149 -14.59 -29.74 12.29
C ASP A 149 -13.63 -30.89 12.62
N ALA A 150 -13.48 -31.18 13.92
CA ALA A 150 -12.60 -32.21 14.44
C ALA A 150 -13.02 -33.65 14.11
N SER A 151 -14.23 -33.90 13.59
CA SER A 151 -14.67 -35.24 13.16
C SER A 151 -13.96 -35.73 11.91
N LEU A 152 -13.34 -34.81 11.14
CA LEU A 152 -12.69 -35.08 9.86
C LEU A 152 -13.60 -35.72 8.80
N SER A 153 -14.92 -35.63 8.97
CA SER A 153 -15.90 -36.30 8.10
C SER A 153 -16.15 -35.58 6.77
N HIS A 154 -16.04 -34.24 6.76
CA HIS A 154 -16.31 -33.42 5.59
C HIS A 154 -15.12 -32.51 5.26
N ILE A 155 -14.53 -32.67 4.08
CA ILE A 155 -13.48 -31.78 3.56
C ILE A 155 -14.14 -30.54 2.94
N GLU A 156 -13.90 -29.37 3.51
CA GLU A 156 -14.34 -28.09 2.95
C GLU A 156 -13.46 -27.63 1.80
N LYS A 157 -12.15 -27.85 1.93
CA LYS A 157 -11.17 -27.29 1.01
C LYS A 157 -9.91 -28.13 0.95
N THR A 158 -9.48 -28.48 -0.26
CA THR A 158 -8.18 -29.10 -0.52
C THR A 158 -7.23 -28.11 -1.20
N ARG A 159 -5.95 -28.15 -0.84
CA ARG A 159 -4.87 -27.39 -1.49
C ARG A 159 -3.61 -28.25 -1.62
N PHE A 160 -2.75 -27.90 -2.57
CA PHE A 160 -1.53 -28.64 -2.86
C PHE A 160 -0.33 -27.71 -2.93
N MET A 161 0.79 -28.18 -2.40
CA MET A 161 2.11 -27.63 -2.65
C MET A 161 3.00 -28.69 -3.28
N ALA A 162 3.66 -28.33 -4.37
CA ALA A 162 4.70 -29.12 -5.01
C ALA A 162 6.06 -28.48 -4.72
N ILE A 163 7.03 -29.28 -4.29
CA ILE A 163 8.41 -28.85 -4.03
C ILE A 163 9.35 -29.65 -4.93
N LYS A 164 10.08 -28.95 -5.79
CA LYS A 164 11.06 -29.56 -6.70
C LYS A 164 12.48 -29.11 -6.38
N GLY A 165 13.44 -30.01 -6.57
CA GLY A 165 14.88 -29.77 -6.32
C GLY A 165 15.41 -30.35 -5.00
N ALA A 166 14.55 -30.99 -4.21
CA ALA A 166 14.94 -31.63 -2.95
C ALA A 166 15.30 -33.11 -3.18
N ASN A 167 16.59 -33.46 -3.05
CA ASN A 167 17.07 -34.84 -3.24
C ASN A 167 16.98 -35.69 -1.96
N GLN A 168 17.20 -35.07 -0.80
CA GLN A 168 17.18 -35.73 0.50
C GLN A 168 16.30 -34.94 1.45
N TRP A 169 15.29 -35.61 2.01
CA TRP A 169 14.38 -35.01 2.95
C TRP A 169 13.80 -36.07 3.90
N ARG A 170 13.29 -35.63 5.05
CA ARG A 170 12.56 -36.46 6.00
C ARG A 170 11.30 -35.75 6.50
N LYS A 171 10.29 -36.53 6.88
CA LYS A 171 9.09 -36.02 7.53
C LYS A 171 9.41 -35.62 8.97
N LEU A 172 8.91 -34.47 9.41
CA LEU A 172 9.00 -34.03 10.81
C LEU A 172 7.68 -34.29 11.55
N ASP A 173 6.55 -33.91 10.94
CA ASP A 173 5.19 -34.20 11.43
C ASP A 173 4.86 -33.59 12.80
N GLU A 174 5.29 -32.35 13.03
CA GLU A 174 5.13 -31.68 14.31
C GLU A 174 4.30 -30.40 14.19
N TRP A 175 3.42 -30.16 15.16
CA TRP A 175 2.72 -28.88 15.28
C TRP A 175 3.42 -28.00 16.29
N VAL A 176 3.73 -26.77 15.89
CA VAL A 176 4.48 -25.81 16.70
C VAL A 176 3.66 -24.55 16.93
N LYS A 177 3.56 -24.13 18.20
CA LYS A 177 2.95 -22.86 18.56
C LYS A 177 3.78 -21.70 18.02
N LYS A 178 3.10 -20.65 17.58
CA LYS A 178 3.66 -19.38 17.11
C LYS A 178 3.04 -18.24 17.87
N ASP A 179 3.89 -17.35 18.37
CA ASP A 179 3.50 -16.15 19.09
C ASP A 179 4.03 -14.91 18.35
N TYR A 180 3.14 -13.96 18.08
CA TYR A 180 3.43 -12.80 17.24
C TYR A 180 3.37 -11.50 18.05
N ALA A 181 4.54 -10.95 18.38
CA ALA A 181 4.67 -9.79 19.26
C ALA A 181 3.96 -8.54 18.71
N TYR A 182 3.97 -8.31 17.39
CA TYR A 182 3.28 -7.18 16.78
C TYR A 182 1.76 -7.31 16.93
N ASP A 183 1.24 -8.50 16.66
CA ASP A 183 -0.19 -8.79 16.75
C ASP A 183 -0.73 -8.68 18.19
N MET A 184 0.10 -9.07 19.16
CA MET A 184 -0.21 -8.94 20.58
C MET A 184 -0.31 -7.47 20.99
N ARG A 185 0.68 -6.64 20.61
CA ARG A 185 0.70 -5.20 20.94
C ARG A 185 -0.50 -4.46 20.37
N ARG A 186 -0.94 -4.82 19.17
CA ARG A 186 -2.10 -4.19 18.53
C ARG A 186 -3.46 -4.74 19.01
N GLY A 187 -3.50 -5.68 19.95
CA GLY A 187 -4.75 -6.26 20.42
C GLY A 187 -5.49 -7.12 19.39
N SER A 188 -4.75 -7.82 18.52
CA SER A 188 -5.28 -8.88 17.66
C SER A 188 -4.86 -10.26 18.20
N ALA A 189 -5.46 -11.35 17.70
CA ALA A 189 -4.91 -12.66 18.07
C ALA A 189 -3.50 -12.82 17.52
N SER A 190 -2.66 -13.35 18.38
CA SER A 190 -1.22 -13.41 18.22
C SER A 190 -0.69 -14.82 18.44
N GLU A 191 -1.55 -15.78 18.76
CA GLU A 191 -1.18 -17.18 18.97
C GLU A 191 -1.78 -18.04 17.86
N TYR A 192 -0.93 -18.78 17.15
CA TYR A 192 -1.32 -19.70 16.08
C TYR A 192 -0.50 -20.98 16.18
N TYR A 193 -0.82 -21.97 15.34
CA TYR A 193 -0.02 -23.19 15.20
C TYR A 193 0.34 -23.38 13.74
N ALA A 194 1.63 -23.59 13.48
CA ALA A 194 2.16 -23.97 12.18
C ALA A 194 2.59 -25.44 12.20
N TYR A 195 2.59 -26.08 11.04
CA TYR A 195 2.95 -27.47 10.87
C TYR A 195 4.38 -27.59 10.32
N GLN A 196 5.31 -28.10 11.13
CA GLN A 196 6.64 -28.49 10.69
C GLN A 196 6.54 -29.75 9.84
N ALA A 197 6.56 -29.55 8.53
CA ALA A 197 6.24 -30.60 7.57
C ALA A 197 7.43 -31.52 7.31
N ILE A 198 8.54 -30.93 6.84
CA ILE A 198 9.71 -31.67 6.36
C ILE A 198 11.01 -30.95 6.72
N GLY A 199 12.05 -31.75 6.90
CA GLY A 199 13.45 -31.33 6.89
C GLY A 199 14.08 -31.69 5.55
N ILE A 200 14.76 -30.74 4.90
CA ILE A 200 15.45 -30.93 3.62
C ILE A 200 16.95 -30.77 3.84
N SER A 201 17.72 -31.81 3.56
CA SER A 201 19.18 -31.78 3.72
C SER A 201 19.83 -31.03 2.56
N THR A 202 20.80 -30.18 2.88
CA THR A 202 21.66 -29.59 1.85
C THR A 202 22.61 -30.64 1.26
N PRO A 203 22.90 -30.57 -0.04
CA PRO A 203 23.92 -31.42 -0.68
C PRO A 203 25.33 -31.08 -0.19
N SER A 204 26.30 -31.95 -0.51
CA SER A 204 27.70 -31.82 -0.09
C SER A 204 28.42 -30.60 -0.64
N ASP A 205 27.95 -30.04 -1.77
CA ASP A 205 28.45 -28.77 -2.32
C ASP A 205 27.82 -27.54 -1.64
N GLN A 206 27.01 -27.75 -0.60
CA GLN A 206 26.39 -26.72 0.24
C GLN A 206 25.54 -25.70 -0.54
N SER A 207 25.04 -26.10 -1.71
CA SER A 207 24.23 -25.27 -2.60
C SER A 207 22.94 -25.99 -2.96
N LEU A 208 21.81 -25.44 -2.53
CA LEU A 208 20.49 -26.01 -2.81
C LEU A 208 19.58 -24.97 -3.47
N LYS A 209 18.87 -25.38 -4.53
CA LYS A 209 17.83 -24.58 -5.18
C LYS A 209 16.52 -25.35 -5.16
N LEU A 210 15.48 -24.75 -4.58
CA LEU A 210 14.14 -25.32 -4.46
C LEU A 210 13.11 -24.44 -5.17
N VAL A 211 12.09 -25.08 -5.73
CA VAL A 211 10.90 -24.40 -6.25
C VAL A 211 9.68 -24.89 -5.48
N PHE A 212 8.98 -23.95 -4.84
CA PHE A 212 7.73 -24.19 -4.11
C PHE A 212 6.57 -23.65 -4.93
N SER A 213 5.60 -24.48 -5.29
CA SER A 213 4.45 -24.07 -6.09
C SER A 213 3.15 -24.48 -5.43
N PHE A 214 2.25 -23.52 -5.26
CA PHE A 214 0.97 -23.71 -4.57
C PHE A 214 -0.21 -23.61 -5.54
N ALA A 215 -1.17 -24.52 -5.42
CA ALA A 215 -2.36 -24.52 -6.25
C ALA A 215 -3.55 -25.25 -5.60
N GLU A 216 -4.72 -25.10 -6.22
CA GLU A 216 -5.96 -25.79 -5.85
C GLU A 216 -5.96 -27.28 -6.21
N THR A 217 -5.22 -27.67 -7.25
CA THR A 217 -5.12 -29.05 -7.70
C THR A 217 -3.65 -29.49 -7.75
N LYS A 218 -3.43 -30.79 -7.58
CA LYS A 218 -2.09 -31.38 -7.61
C LYS A 218 -1.42 -31.13 -8.97
N GLU A 219 -2.16 -31.33 -10.05
CA GLU A 219 -1.69 -31.22 -11.43
C GLU A 219 -1.14 -29.81 -11.69
N LYS A 220 -1.89 -28.77 -11.29
CA LYS A 220 -1.45 -27.37 -11.42
C LYS A 220 -0.22 -27.08 -10.56
N ALA A 221 -0.16 -27.58 -9.32
CA ALA A 221 1.00 -27.38 -8.46
C ALA A 221 2.27 -27.97 -9.08
N VAL A 222 2.18 -29.21 -9.59
CA VAL A 222 3.28 -29.91 -10.27
C VAL A 222 3.69 -29.22 -11.56
N GLU A 223 2.72 -28.82 -12.41
CA GLU A 223 2.97 -28.10 -13.66
C GLU A 223 3.73 -26.80 -13.41
N HIS A 224 3.27 -25.99 -12.44
CA HIS A 224 3.93 -24.75 -12.07
C HIS A 224 5.35 -24.99 -11.54
N ALA A 225 5.54 -26.02 -10.70
CA ALA A 225 6.86 -26.35 -10.14
C ALA A 225 7.86 -26.74 -11.22
N ASN A 226 7.46 -27.63 -12.13
CA ASN A 226 8.30 -28.04 -13.26
C ASN A 226 8.63 -26.85 -14.17
N THR A 227 7.62 -26.08 -14.57
CA THR A 227 7.80 -24.93 -15.47
C THR A 227 8.79 -23.92 -14.89
N VAL A 228 8.64 -23.57 -13.61
CA VAL A 228 9.53 -22.59 -12.96
C VAL A 228 10.92 -23.17 -12.72
N TYR A 229 11.03 -24.45 -12.35
CA TYR A 229 12.32 -25.09 -12.12
C TYR A 229 13.15 -25.23 -13.40
N GLU A 230 12.53 -25.56 -14.53
CA GLU A 230 13.18 -25.66 -15.84
C GLU A 230 13.63 -24.29 -16.35
N ASN A 231 12.83 -23.24 -16.13
CA ASN A 231 13.07 -21.90 -16.67
C ASN A 231 13.71 -20.91 -15.65
N LYS A 232 14.15 -21.39 -14.48
CA LYS A 232 14.60 -20.54 -13.35
C LYS A 232 15.61 -19.46 -13.72
N GLU A 233 16.66 -19.81 -14.48
CA GLU A 233 17.72 -18.85 -14.83
C GLU A 233 17.19 -17.76 -15.78
N TYR A 234 16.33 -18.12 -16.73
CA TYR A 234 15.66 -17.16 -17.61
C TYR A 234 14.76 -16.21 -16.81
N LEU A 235 13.95 -16.75 -15.90
CA LEU A 235 13.04 -15.98 -15.05
C LEU A 235 13.80 -14.98 -14.16
N LEU A 236 14.88 -15.42 -13.51
CA LEU A 236 15.74 -14.56 -12.69
C LEU A 236 16.37 -13.43 -13.52
N ASN A 237 16.90 -13.74 -14.71
CA ASN A 237 17.49 -12.74 -15.59
C ASN A 237 16.45 -11.75 -16.13
N SER A 238 15.23 -12.22 -16.45
CA SER A 238 14.12 -11.37 -16.87
C SER A 238 13.74 -10.34 -15.80
N MET A 239 13.61 -10.76 -14.53
CA MET A 239 13.33 -9.84 -13.42
C MET A 239 14.47 -8.84 -13.18
N ARG A 240 15.73 -9.30 -13.23
CA ARG A 240 16.90 -8.40 -13.13
C ARG A 240 16.85 -7.31 -14.19
N ASN A 241 16.61 -7.70 -15.44
CA ASN A 241 16.51 -6.78 -16.57
C ASN A 241 15.34 -5.82 -16.39
N TYR A 242 14.16 -6.31 -16.02
CA TYR A 242 13.00 -5.47 -15.73
C TYR A 242 13.31 -4.40 -14.68
N CYS A 243 13.91 -4.79 -13.55
CA CYS A 243 14.27 -3.87 -12.48
C CYS A 243 15.30 -2.85 -12.97
N ALA A 244 16.33 -3.29 -13.70
CA ALA A 244 17.39 -2.44 -14.24
C ALA A 244 16.87 -1.34 -15.17
N HIS A 245 15.82 -1.61 -15.94
CA HIS A 245 15.19 -0.64 -16.85
C HIS A 245 14.16 0.25 -16.15
N THR A 246 13.45 -0.29 -15.15
CA THR A 246 12.33 0.41 -14.49
C THR A 246 12.80 1.38 -13.40
N PHE A 247 13.83 0.99 -12.63
CA PHE A 247 14.33 1.78 -11.51
C PHE A 247 15.67 2.42 -11.89
N THR A 248 15.65 3.72 -12.18
CA THR A 248 16.80 4.42 -12.78
C THR A 248 17.26 5.62 -11.95
N SER A 249 16.59 5.95 -10.85
CA SER A 249 16.96 7.10 -10.01
C SER A 249 18.37 6.96 -9.44
N LYS A 250 19.05 8.09 -9.23
CA LYS A 250 20.33 8.15 -8.52
C LYS A 250 20.16 7.92 -7.02
N ASP A 251 19.03 8.34 -6.46
CA ASP A 251 18.69 8.16 -5.05
C ASP A 251 18.06 6.78 -4.81
N LEU A 252 18.67 5.98 -3.92
CA LEU A 252 18.21 4.63 -3.65
C LEU A 252 16.86 4.63 -2.93
N ALA A 253 16.58 5.63 -2.08
CA ALA A 253 15.28 5.78 -1.43
C ALA A 253 14.17 6.02 -2.47
N THR A 254 14.43 6.85 -3.49
CA THR A 254 13.51 7.05 -4.61
C THR A 254 13.26 5.74 -5.36
N ASN A 255 14.32 4.95 -5.66
CA ASN A 255 14.14 3.66 -6.31
C ASN A 255 13.31 2.70 -5.44
N CYS A 256 13.57 2.62 -4.13
CA CYS A 256 12.78 1.81 -3.20
C CYS A 256 11.31 2.23 -3.22
N ALA A 257 11.00 3.53 -3.16
CA ALA A 257 9.63 4.02 -3.22
C ALA A 257 8.92 3.64 -4.53
N ILE A 258 9.60 3.81 -5.67
CA ILE A 258 9.06 3.40 -6.98
C ILE A 258 8.83 1.88 -7.03
N LYS A 259 9.75 1.10 -6.44
CA LYS A 259 9.63 -0.36 -6.36
C LYS A 259 8.47 -0.77 -5.45
N ALA A 260 8.32 -0.20 -4.27
CA ALA A 260 7.22 -0.49 -3.34
C ALA A 260 5.85 -0.26 -3.99
N LEU A 261 5.69 0.85 -4.72
CA LEU A 261 4.45 1.11 -5.46
C LEU A 261 4.26 0.13 -6.62
N ASP A 262 5.32 -0.18 -7.36
CA ASP A 262 5.28 -1.14 -8.45
C ASP A 262 4.93 -2.56 -7.96
N ASP A 263 5.40 -2.95 -6.78
CA ASP A 263 5.11 -4.24 -6.14
C ASP A 263 3.64 -4.40 -5.75
N LEU A 264 2.93 -3.30 -5.50
CA LEU A 264 1.50 -3.31 -5.20
C LEU A 264 0.64 -3.24 -6.47
N LEU A 265 1.22 -3.04 -7.64
CA LEU A 265 0.53 -3.07 -8.93
C LEU A 265 0.27 -4.52 -9.38
N ILE A 266 -1.00 -4.87 -9.57
CA ILE A 266 -1.44 -6.20 -9.98
C ILE A 266 -2.22 -6.17 -11.29
N THR A 267 -2.18 -7.30 -12.01
CA THR A 267 -3.08 -7.57 -13.15
C THR A 267 -4.39 -8.15 -12.62
N ILE A 268 -5.52 -7.55 -12.97
CA ILE A 268 -6.87 -8.02 -12.57
C ILE A 268 -7.44 -8.93 -13.67
N HIS A 269 -7.47 -8.44 -14.91
CA HIS A 269 -7.91 -9.20 -16.08
C HIS A 269 -6.83 -9.14 -17.14
N ARG A 270 -6.15 -10.28 -17.36
CA ARG A 270 -4.98 -10.37 -18.25
C ARG A 270 -5.34 -10.07 -19.71
N GLU A 271 -6.50 -10.55 -20.17
CA GLU A 271 -6.99 -10.36 -21.54
C GLU A 271 -7.34 -8.89 -21.83
N GLU A 272 -7.96 -8.21 -20.87
CA GLU A 272 -8.36 -6.80 -20.99
C GLU A 272 -7.26 -5.82 -20.57
N ARG A 273 -6.07 -6.32 -20.17
CA ARG A 273 -4.96 -5.53 -19.61
C ARG A 273 -5.41 -4.58 -18.48
N LYS A 274 -6.42 -4.98 -17.70
CA LYS A 274 -6.89 -4.22 -16.54
C LYS A 274 -5.94 -4.44 -15.38
N VAL A 275 -5.52 -3.33 -14.78
CA VAL A 275 -4.62 -3.32 -13.62
C VAL A 275 -5.28 -2.64 -12.43
N GLY A 276 -4.75 -2.91 -11.25
CA GLY A 276 -5.11 -2.21 -10.02
C GLY A 276 -3.90 -2.09 -9.10
N ILE A 277 -3.94 -1.15 -8.19
CA ILE A 277 -2.96 -0.99 -7.12
C ILE A 277 -3.61 -1.48 -5.83
N ILE A 278 -3.06 -2.54 -5.24
CA ILE A 278 -3.46 -2.99 -3.92
C ILE A 278 -3.20 -1.86 -2.91
N ALA A 279 -4.14 -1.58 -2.00
CA ALA A 279 -4.01 -0.48 -1.05
C ALA A 279 -2.77 -0.66 -0.15
N GLY A 280 -2.56 -1.88 0.34
CA GLY A 280 -1.27 -2.28 0.86
C GLY A 280 -1.23 -3.65 1.50
N LEU A 281 -0.03 -4.10 1.81
CA LEU A 281 0.25 -5.40 2.39
C LEU A 281 0.75 -5.28 3.84
N PRO A 282 0.31 -6.17 4.74
CA PRO A 282 -0.48 -7.37 4.42
C PRO A 282 -2.02 -7.22 4.54
N TRP A 283 -2.54 -6.13 5.10
CA TRP A 283 -3.96 -6.10 5.53
C TRP A 283 -4.95 -5.71 4.45
N PHE A 284 -4.58 -4.76 3.59
CA PHE A 284 -5.48 -4.18 2.59
C PHE A 284 -5.12 -4.70 1.21
N TYR A 285 -5.12 -6.03 1.07
CA TYR A 285 -4.75 -6.71 -0.18
C TYR A 285 -5.80 -6.54 -1.31
N GLN A 286 -6.90 -5.85 -1.04
CA GLN A 286 -7.93 -5.46 -2.01
C GLN A 286 -7.64 -4.08 -2.64
N LEU A 287 -8.43 -3.77 -3.66
CA LEU A 287 -8.38 -2.51 -4.39
C LEU A 287 -9.33 -1.50 -3.76
N TRP A 288 -8.78 -0.44 -3.14
CA TRP A 288 -9.54 0.65 -2.55
C TRP A 288 -9.45 1.90 -3.43
N ALA A 289 -10.60 2.46 -3.82
CA ALA A 289 -10.69 3.57 -4.76
C ALA A 289 -9.88 4.78 -4.30
N ARG A 290 -10.01 5.16 -3.04
CA ARG A 290 -9.28 6.29 -2.46
C ARG A 290 -7.77 6.09 -2.57
N ASP A 291 -7.27 4.96 -2.10
CA ASP A 291 -5.85 4.60 -2.07
C ASP A 291 -5.25 4.54 -3.48
N GLU A 292 -5.95 3.90 -4.43
CA GLU A 292 -5.52 3.83 -5.83
C GLU A 292 -5.44 5.23 -6.45
N LEU A 293 -6.46 6.06 -6.25
CA LEU A 293 -6.55 7.40 -6.83
C LEU A 293 -5.55 8.37 -6.19
N ILE A 294 -5.27 8.27 -4.89
CA ILE A 294 -4.18 9.03 -4.28
C ILE A 294 -2.84 8.59 -4.88
N SER A 295 -2.63 7.28 -5.04
CA SER A 295 -1.35 6.72 -5.49
C SER A 295 -1.03 6.97 -6.96
N ILE A 296 -2.04 7.16 -7.82
CA ILE A 296 -1.86 7.20 -9.27
C ILE A 296 -1.02 8.39 -9.76
N LYS A 297 -0.93 9.48 -9.00
CA LYS A 297 -0.13 10.66 -9.37
C LYS A 297 1.34 10.28 -9.53
N ALA A 298 1.86 9.36 -8.72
CA ALA A 298 3.22 8.85 -8.87
C ALA A 298 3.43 8.14 -10.22
N LEU A 299 2.41 7.45 -10.76
CA LEU A 299 2.48 6.83 -12.09
C LEU A 299 2.39 7.86 -13.21
N VAL A 300 1.67 8.98 -13.01
CA VAL A 300 1.70 10.13 -13.94
C VAL A 300 3.11 10.71 -14.03
N LEU A 301 3.78 10.91 -12.88
CA LEU A 301 5.15 11.43 -12.82
C LEU A 301 6.19 10.49 -13.43
N GLN A 302 5.94 9.18 -13.37
CA GLN A 302 6.75 8.14 -14.01
C GLN A 302 6.42 7.94 -15.50
N GLU A 303 5.49 8.73 -16.06
CA GLU A 303 5.03 8.65 -17.45
C GLU A 303 4.44 7.28 -17.83
N LYS A 304 3.93 6.53 -16.84
CA LYS A 304 3.27 5.23 -17.04
C LYS A 304 1.80 5.43 -17.46
N TYR A 305 1.57 6.24 -18.50
CA TYR A 305 0.24 6.75 -18.88
C TYR A 305 -0.78 5.66 -19.22
N HIS A 306 -0.35 4.52 -19.75
CA HIS A 306 -1.25 3.40 -20.04
C HIS A 306 -1.84 2.80 -18.74
N LEU A 307 -1.04 2.67 -17.68
CA LEU A 307 -1.51 2.21 -16.37
C LEU A 307 -2.43 3.26 -15.74
N VAL A 308 -2.05 4.54 -15.81
CA VAL A 308 -2.85 5.67 -15.33
C VAL A 308 -4.24 5.62 -15.96
N LYS A 309 -4.31 5.55 -17.30
CA LYS A 309 -5.56 5.47 -18.02
C LYS A 309 -6.38 4.24 -17.63
N SER A 310 -5.76 3.07 -17.52
CA SER A 310 -6.44 1.81 -17.13
C SER A 310 -7.15 1.94 -15.78
N VAL A 311 -6.47 2.48 -14.76
CA VAL A 311 -7.05 2.66 -13.41
C VAL A 311 -8.10 3.78 -13.38
N LEU A 312 -7.87 4.93 -14.01
CA LEU A 312 -8.85 6.03 -14.02
C LEU A 312 -10.15 5.62 -14.74
N PHE A 313 -10.05 4.95 -15.90
CA PHE A 313 -11.22 4.53 -16.66
C PHE A 313 -11.96 3.35 -16.00
N LYS A 314 -11.27 2.52 -15.20
CA LYS A 314 -11.91 1.51 -14.35
C LYS A 314 -12.96 2.15 -13.44
N TYR A 315 -12.60 3.23 -12.74
CA TYR A 315 -13.52 3.94 -11.83
C TYR A 315 -14.51 4.85 -12.55
N LEU A 316 -14.09 5.49 -13.64
CA LEU A 316 -14.97 6.31 -14.47
C LEU A 316 -16.15 5.50 -15.00
N ASN A 317 -15.88 4.27 -15.48
CA ASN A 317 -16.88 3.39 -16.05
C ASN A 317 -17.74 2.66 -15.01
N SER A 318 -17.31 2.60 -13.74
CA SER A 318 -18.06 1.98 -12.65
C SER A 318 -18.85 3.00 -11.81
N MET A 319 -18.91 4.26 -12.25
CA MET A 319 -19.58 5.33 -11.52
C MET A 319 -21.10 5.13 -11.50
N SER A 320 -21.69 5.36 -10.33
CA SER A 320 -23.14 5.29 -10.15
C SER A 320 -23.84 6.56 -10.64
N ASN A 321 -25.15 6.48 -10.87
CA ASN A 321 -25.96 7.61 -11.33
C ASN A 321 -26.03 8.78 -10.31
N ASP A 322 -25.77 8.51 -9.04
CA ASP A 322 -25.64 9.53 -7.98
C ASP A 322 -24.28 10.23 -8.00
N GLY A 323 -23.40 9.89 -8.95
CA GLY A 323 -22.08 10.52 -9.10
C GLY A 323 -21.00 9.93 -8.22
N LEU A 324 -21.31 8.92 -7.41
CA LEU A 324 -20.37 8.29 -6.49
C LEU A 324 -19.73 7.05 -7.11
N ILE A 325 -18.50 6.75 -6.68
CA ILE A 325 -17.81 5.50 -6.98
C ILE A 325 -17.78 4.60 -5.74
N ALA A 326 -17.80 3.28 -5.94
CA ALA A 326 -17.65 2.32 -4.86
C ALA A 326 -16.27 2.47 -4.20
N SER A 327 -16.20 2.27 -2.88
CA SER A 327 -14.93 2.34 -2.14
C SER A 327 -13.98 1.19 -2.48
N ARG A 328 -14.50 0.03 -2.90
CA ARG A 328 -13.72 -1.13 -3.32
C ARG A 328 -13.99 -1.56 -4.76
N PHE A 329 -13.03 -2.24 -5.37
CA PHE A 329 -13.18 -2.89 -6.67
C PHE A 329 -12.79 -4.37 -6.64
N PRO A 330 -13.62 -5.30 -7.16
CA PRO A 330 -15.02 -5.09 -7.56
C PRO A 330 -15.86 -4.69 -6.34
N GLY A 331 -16.80 -3.77 -6.53
CA GLY A 331 -17.63 -3.26 -5.44
C GLY A 331 -18.67 -4.28 -4.98
N ASN A 332 -18.99 -4.27 -3.69
CA ASN A 332 -20.13 -4.97 -3.08
C ASN A 332 -21.23 -3.96 -2.72
N PRO A 333 -22.53 -4.29 -2.87
CA PRO A 333 -23.62 -3.42 -2.43
C PRO A 333 -23.54 -2.95 -0.96
N ALA A 334 -22.87 -3.72 -0.09
CA ALA A 334 -22.64 -3.37 1.32
C ALA A 334 -21.46 -2.41 1.53
N ASP A 335 -20.68 -2.10 0.49
CA ASP A 335 -19.55 -1.18 0.60
C ASP A 335 -20.01 0.25 0.86
N VAL A 336 -19.43 0.87 1.87
CA VAL A 336 -19.66 2.29 2.15
C VAL A 336 -19.16 3.10 0.95
N LYS A 337 -20.01 3.99 0.42
CA LYS A 337 -19.59 4.93 -0.62
C LYS A 337 -18.74 6.03 0.02
N SER A 338 -17.66 6.41 -0.66
CA SER A 338 -16.75 7.45 -0.17
C SER A 338 -16.86 8.69 -1.02
N ILE A 339 -17.22 9.82 -0.40
CA ILE A 339 -17.45 11.08 -1.13
C ILE A 339 -16.13 11.65 -1.68
N ASP A 340 -15.02 11.44 -0.96
CA ASP A 340 -13.70 11.90 -1.39
C ASP A 340 -13.16 11.16 -2.62
N SER A 341 -13.45 9.87 -2.78
CA SER A 341 -12.97 9.04 -3.89
C SER A 341 -13.41 9.60 -5.24
N THR A 342 -14.65 10.07 -5.37
CA THR A 342 -15.12 10.76 -6.58
C THR A 342 -14.32 12.02 -6.84
N GLY A 343 -14.08 12.84 -5.82
CA GLY A 343 -13.26 14.04 -5.93
C GLY A 343 -11.84 13.73 -6.37
N TRP A 344 -11.21 12.73 -5.76
CA TRP A 344 -9.87 12.25 -6.12
C TRP A 344 -9.81 11.76 -7.56
N LEU A 345 -10.82 11.03 -8.04
CA LEU A 345 -10.87 10.56 -9.43
C LEU A 345 -10.73 11.72 -10.41
N PHE A 346 -11.50 12.78 -10.22
CA PHE A 346 -11.48 13.93 -11.12
C PHE A 346 -10.26 14.83 -10.92
N LEU A 347 -9.73 14.95 -9.70
CA LEU A 347 -8.43 15.59 -9.52
C LEU A 347 -7.34 14.85 -10.31
N ARG A 348 -7.34 13.52 -10.31
CA ARG A 348 -6.34 12.73 -11.05
C ARG A 348 -6.54 12.70 -12.55
N LEU A 349 -7.79 12.76 -13.02
CA LEU A 349 -8.07 13.02 -14.43
C LEU A 349 -7.55 14.39 -14.86
N LYS A 350 -7.72 15.42 -14.01
CA LYS A 350 -7.15 16.75 -14.25
C LYS A 350 -5.62 16.68 -14.31
N ASP A 351 -4.97 16.07 -13.33
CA ASP A 351 -3.52 15.88 -13.30
C ASP A 351 -2.99 15.16 -14.53
N PHE A 352 -3.70 14.12 -14.98
CA PHE A 352 -3.32 13.34 -16.15
C PHE A 352 -3.43 14.18 -17.43
N ILE A 353 -4.56 14.88 -17.62
CA ILE A 353 -4.77 15.78 -18.77
C ILE A 353 -3.73 16.90 -18.78
N ASP A 354 -3.45 17.51 -17.63
CA ASP A 354 -2.46 18.58 -17.49
C ASP A 354 -1.05 18.10 -17.84
N ALA A 355 -0.64 16.92 -17.35
CA ALA A 355 0.66 16.33 -17.67
C ALA A 355 0.81 16.03 -19.17
N LEU A 356 -0.22 15.46 -19.79
CA LEU A 356 -0.21 15.17 -21.23
C LEU A 356 -0.18 16.46 -22.07
N ASN A 357 -0.92 17.49 -21.67
CA ASN A 357 -0.92 18.79 -22.32
C ASN A 357 0.43 19.50 -22.21
N ALA A 358 1.05 19.48 -21.04
CA ALA A 358 2.38 20.07 -20.84
C ALA A 358 3.43 19.46 -21.77
N LYS A 359 3.29 18.16 -22.09
CA LYS A 359 4.13 17.42 -23.03
C LYS A 359 3.63 17.45 -24.48
N LYS A 360 2.46 18.03 -24.76
CA LYS A 360 1.82 18.10 -26.08
C LYS A 360 1.48 16.73 -26.71
N ILE A 361 1.22 15.72 -25.88
CA ILE A 361 0.93 14.33 -26.28
C ILE A 361 -0.49 13.88 -25.91
N LEU A 362 -1.39 14.83 -25.61
CA LEU A 362 -2.77 14.51 -25.20
C LEU A 362 -3.48 13.58 -26.19
N ASN A 363 -3.42 13.90 -27.48
CA ASN A 363 -4.13 13.15 -28.52
C ASN A 363 -3.54 11.76 -28.79
N GLU A 364 -2.33 11.47 -28.28
CA GLU A 364 -1.71 10.14 -28.36
C GLU A 364 -2.27 9.19 -27.31
N HIS A 365 -2.78 9.74 -26.19
CA HIS A 365 -3.21 8.96 -25.03
C HIS A 365 -4.72 9.07 -24.73
N LEU A 366 -5.38 10.17 -25.12
CA LEU A 366 -6.80 10.40 -24.93
C LEU A 366 -7.44 10.88 -26.24
N SER A 367 -8.41 10.11 -26.73
CA SER A 367 -9.24 10.50 -27.88
C SER A 367 -10.26 11.55 -27.49
N LEU A 368 -10.78 12.30 -28.47
CA LEU A 368 -11.86 13.27 -28.24
C LEU A 368 -13.10 12.60 -27.62
N SER A 369 -13.44 11.38 -28.03
CA SER A 369 -14.55 10.60 -27.45
C SER A 369 -14.34 10.35 -25.96
N GLU A 370 -13.12 9.98 -25.57
CA GLU A 370 -12.77 9.76 -24.16
C GLU A 370 -12.83 11.04 -23.33
N ILE A 371 -12.38 12.18 -23.88
CA ILE A 371 -12.53 13.49 -23.23
C ILE A 371 -14.01 13.84 -23.04
N ILE A 372 -14.87 13.54 -24.02
CA ILE A 372 -16.33 13.73 -23.90
C ILE A 372 -16.92 12.80 -22.84
N THR A 373 -16.47 11.54 -22.76
CA THR A 373 -16.89 10.59 -21.71
C THR A 373 -16.50 11.09 -20.33
N ILE A 374 -15.28 11.59 -20.15
CA ILE A 374 -14.82 12.21 -18.89
C ILE A 374 -15.73 13.39 -18.53
N LYS A 375 -16.02 14.27 -19.49
CA LYS A 375 -16.92 15.42 -19.27
C LYS A 375 -18.30 14.99 -18.81
N ARG A 376 -18.92 13.99 -19.46
CA ARG A 376 -20.25 13.50 -19.11
C ARG A 376 -20.28 12.90 -17.71
N ALA A 377 -19.32 12.06 -17.38
CA ALA A 377 -19.19 11.50 -16.04
C ALA A 377 -18.96 12.59 -14.98
N LEU A 378 -18.15 13.60 -15.29
CA LEU A 378 -17.94 14.76 -14.41
C LEU A 378 -19.23 15.56 -14.18
N GLU A 379 -20.05 15.76 -15.21
CA GLU A 379 -21.34 16.43 -15.08
C GLU A 379 -22.32 15.60 -14.23
N VAL A 380 -22.35 14.27 -14.40
CA VAL A 380 -23.13 13.37 -13.52
C VAL A 380 -22.66 13.50 -12.08
N ALA A 381 -21.34 13.46 -11.84
CA ALA A 381 -20.76 13.58 -10.51
C ALA A 381 -21.08 14.91 -9.82
N ILE A 382 -20.88 16.03 -10.52
CA ILE A 382 -21.18 17.37 -9.99
C ILE A 382 -22.66 17.47 -9.65
N ASN A 383 -23.56 17.08 -10.56
CA ASN A 383 -25.00 17.19 -10.33
C ASN A 383 -25.47 16.25 -9.22
N GLY A 384 -24.92 15.03 -9.12
CA GLY A 384 -25.23 14.08 -8.04
C GLY A 384 -24.83 14.63 -6.67
N LEU A 385 -23.62 15.18 -6.54
CA LEU A 385 -23.17 15.85 -5.31
C LEU A 385 -24.04 17.07 -4.96
N LEU A 386 -24.41 17.88 -5.97
CA LEU A 386 -25.30 19.03 -5.73
C LEU A 386 -26.70 18.61 -5.30
N HIS A 387 -27.20 17.48 -5.79
CA HIS A 387 -28.55 17.01 -5.47
C HIS A 387 -28.62 16.32 -4.10
N HIS A 388 -27.63 15.51 -3.76
CA HIS A 388 -27.66 14.64 -2.59
C HIS A 388 -26.86 15.16 -1.39
N HIS A 389 -25.84 15.99 -1.63
CA HIS A 389 -24.88 16.39 -0.59
C HIS A 389 -24.79 17.91 -0.39
N LEU A 390 -25.54 18.74 -1.13
CA LEU A 390 -25.49 20.19 -0.94
C LEU A 390 -26.37 20.60 0.25
N GLN A 391 -25.75 21.17 1.28
CA GLN A 391 -26.45 21.79 2.42
C GLN A 391 -25.77 23.10 2.78
N ASN A 392 -26.55 24.15 3.06
CA ASN A 392 -26.06 25.51 3.33
C ASN A 392 -25.09 26.04 2.24
N GLY A 393 -25.25 25.56 0.99
CA GLY A 393 -24.38 25.92 -0.14
C GLY A 393 -23.03 25.21 -0.16
N LEU A 394 -22.75 24.29 0.77
CA LEU A 394 -21.51 23.50 0.84
C LEU A 394 -21.80 22.01 0.62
N ILE A 395 -20.78 21.26 0.19
CA ILE A 395 -20.90 19.79 0.04
C ILE A 395 -20.65 19.15 1.39
N VAL A 396 -21.64 18.41 1.91
CA VAL A 396 -21.57 17.76 3.22
C VAL A 396 -21.43 16.24 3.11
N ASN A 397 -20.82 15.65 4.14
CA ASN A 397 -20.56 14.23 4.25
C ASN A 397 -21.00 13.69 5.62
N ASN A 398 -21.21 12.39 5.71
CA ASN A 398 -21.41 11.67 6.98
C ASN A 398 -20.06 11.33 7.63
N GLU A 399 -20.06 10.97 8.93
CA GLU A 399 -18.84 10.81 9.76
C GLU A 399 -17.74 9.90 9.20
N GLN A 400 -18.09 8.93 8.34
CA GLN A 400 -17.17 7.89 7.83
C GLN A 400 -17.02 7.93 6.29
N GLU A 401 -17.38 9.04 5.65
CA GLU A 401 -17.33 9.17 4.17
C GLU A 401 -16.06 9.86 3.65
N THR A 402 -15.17 10.27 4.54
CA THR A 402 -13.85 10.86 4.23
C THR A 402 -12.74 9.87 4.54
N TRP A 403 -11.50 10.16 4.17
CA TRP A 403 -10.33 9.35 4.54
C TRP A 403 -10.16 9.15 6.05
N MET A 404 -10.71 10.05 6.88
CA MET A 404 -10.80 9.87 8.33
C MET A 404 -12.06 9.06 8.70
N ASP A 405 -12.15 7.82 8.22
CA ASP A 405 -13.35 6.96 8.18
C ASP A 405 -13.59 6.10 9.42
N THR A 406 -13.07 6.48 10.59
CA THR A 406 -13.36 5.75 11.85
C THR A 406 -14.36 6.48 12.73
N LYS A 407 -15.21 5.72 13.42
CA LYS A 407 -16.21 6.27 14.36
C LYS A 407 -15.63 7.25 15.40
N PRO A 408 -14.43 7.04 15.98
CA PRO A 408 -13.85 7.99 16.92
C PRO A 408 -13.52 9.37 16.30
N ALA A 409 -13.34 9.47 14.98
CA ALA A 409 -12.95 10.70 14.30
C ALA A 409 -14.07 11.75 14.30
N ARG A 410 -15.33 11.30 14.15
CA ARG A 410 -16.57 12.11 14.13
C ARG A 410 -16.47 13.33 13.20
N ARG A 411 -16.27 13.10 11.89
CA ARG A 411 -16.14 14.15 10.86
C ARG A 411 -17.31 14.17 9.89
N ASP A 412 -18.47 14.60 10.36
CA ASP A 412 -19.62 14.93 9.51
C ASP A 412 -19.63 16.42 9.11
N GLY A 413 -20.62 16.82 8.31
CA GLY A 413 -20.78 18.21 7.86
C GLY A 413 -19.92 18.52 6.63
N ALA A 414 -19.50 19.78 6.48
CA ALA A 414 -18.65 20.20 5.36
C ALA A 414 -17.18 20.16 5.76
N CYS A 415 -16.42 19.22 5.18
CA CYS A 415 -14.98 19.08 5.39
C CYS A 415 -14.16 19.86 4.35
N ILE A 416 -13.04 20.47 4.75
CA ILE A 416 -12.27 21.40 3.92
C ILE A 416 -11.68 20.76 2.66
N GLU A 417 -11.17 19.53 2.75
CA GLU A 417 -10.63 18.79 1.61
C GLU A 417 -11.72 18.38 0.64
N ILE A 418 -12.94 18.08 1.11
CA ILE A 418 -14.09 17.79 0.24
C ILE A 418 -14.46 19.04 -0.56
N GLN A 419 -14.43 20.22 0.06
CA GLN A 419 -14.70 21.47 -0.67
C GLN A 419 -13.61 21.75 -1.71
N ALA A 420 -12.34 21.47 -1.38
CA ALA A 420 -11.23 21.63 -2.30
C ALA A 420 -11.32 20.65 -3.49
N LEU A 421 -11.69 19.39 -3.24
CA LEU A 421 -11.93 18.39 -4.29
C LEU A 421 -13.07 18.82 -5.21
N PHE A 422 -14.18 19.30 -4.64
CA PHE A 422 -15.31 19.77 -5.44
C PHE A 422 -14.93 21.01 -6.29
N LEU A 423 -14.18 21.97 -5.73
CA LEU A 423 -13.63 23.08 -6.52
C LEU A 423 -12.74 22.59 -7.66
N SER A 424 -11.91 21.56 -7.44
CA SER A 424 -11.10 20.94 -8.49
C SER A 424 -11.97 20.31 -9.59
N MET A 425 -13.09 19.67 -9.23
CA MET A 425 -14.06 19.13 -10.20
C MET A 425 -14.66 20.24 -11.09
N LEU A 426 -15.09 21.35 -10.48
CA LEU A 426 -15.65 22.50 -11.23
C LEU A 426 -14.60 23.11 -12.18
N SER A 427 -13.36 23.23 -11.71
CA SER A 427 -12.24 23.73 -12.50
C SER A 427 -11.93 22.84 -13.70
N LEU A 428 -11.88 21.51 -13.50
CA LEU A 428 -11.70 20.54 -14.57
C LEU A 428 -12.83 20.63 -15.60
N HIS A 429 -14.08 20.84 -15.18
CA HIS A 429 -15.20 21.00 -16.10
C HIS A 429 -14.97 22.19 -17.04
N THR A 430 -14.60 23.35 -16.49
CA THR A 430 -14.30 24.54 -17.28
C THR A 430 -13.15 24.29 -18.27
N GLN A 431 -12.11 23.57 -17.84
CA GLN A 431 -10.98 23.19 -18.69
C GLN A 431 -11.44 22.30 -19.87
N ILE A 432 -12.16 21.21 -19.60
CA ILE A 432 -12.63 20.29 -20.65
C ILE A 432 -13.65 20.96 -21.57
N ALA A 433 -14.55 21.79 -21.03
CA ALA A 433 -15.49 22.56 -21.85
C ALA A 433 -14.76 23.47 -22.84
N THR A 434 -13.67 24.12 -22.41
CA THR A 434 -12.82 24.93 -23.30
C THR A 434 -12.17 24.07 -24.38
N MET A 435 -11.57 22.93 -24.00
CA MET A 435 -10.92 22.00 -24.94
C MET A 435 -11.90 21.43 -25.99
N THR A 436 -13.15 21.18 -25.59
CA THR A 436 -14.19 20.61 -26.44
C THR A 436 -15.07 21.65 -27.13
N ARG A 437 -14.79 22.95 -26.95
CA ARG A 437 -15.63 24.07 -27.42
C ARG A 437 -17.09 23.98 -26.96
N ALA A 438 -17.33 23.36 -25.81
CA ALA A 438 -18.62 23.29 -25.16
C ALA A 438 -18.84 24.45 -24.18
N LYS A 439 -20.08 24.66 -23.75
CA LYS A 439 -20.42 25.71 -22.76
C LYS A 439 -19.85 25.33 -21.37
N PRO A 440 -19.11 26.22 -20.69
CA PRO A 440 -18.59 25.98 -19.34
C PRO A 440 -19.69 26.21 -18.29
N LEU A 441 -20.58 25.24 -18.13
CA LEU A 441 -21.81 25.32 -17.32
C LEU A 441 -21.58 25.80 -15.88
N PHE A 442 -20.48 25.39 -15.24
CA PHE A 442 -20.26 25.64 -13.81
C PHE A 442 -19.30 26.81 -13.49
N LYS A 443 -18.79 27.52 -14.49
CA LYS A 443 -17.73 28.54 -14.28
C LYS A 443 -18.14 29.68 -13.34
N SER A 444 -19.38 30.16 -13.42
CA SER A 444 -19.88 31.19 -12.50
C SER A 444 -20.05 30.63 -11.09
N PHE A 445 -20.64 29.44 -10.99
CA PHE A 445 -20.85 28.75 -9.73
C PHE A 445 -19.54 28.44 -8.99
N GLU A 446 -18.48 28.05 -9.70
CA GLU A 446 -17.13 27.85 -9.14
C GLU A 446 -16.64 29.09 -8.38
N LYS A 447 -16.81 30.28 -8.96
CA LYS A 447 -16.40 31.54 -8.35
C LYS A 447 -17.17 31.82 -7.06
N ASP A 448 -18.49 31.66 -7.10
CA ASP A 448 -19.37 31.93 -5.97
C ASP A 448 -19.18 30.90 -4.85
N PHE A 449 -19.05 29.62 -5.21
CA PHE A 449 -18.76 28.53 -4.29
C PHE A 449 -17.40 28.74 -3.59
N LYS A 450 -16.35 29.13 -4.32
CA LYS A 450 -15.05 29.45 -3.73
C LYS A 450 -15.13 30.59 -2.72
N ALA A 451 -15.90 31.64 -3.03
CA ALA A 451 -16.11 32.77 -2.11
C ALA A 451 -16.84 32.33 -0.83
N LEU A 452 -17.84 31.46 -0.97
CA LEU A 452 -18.56 30.87 0.16
C LEU A 452 -17.64 29.99 1.04
N VAL A 453 -16.87 29.08 0.43
CA VAL A 453 -15.91 28.24 1.18
C VAL A 453 -14.92 29.11 1.96
N ARG A 454 -14.37 30.15 1.33
CA ARG A 454 -13.49 31.10 2.03
C ARG A 454 -14.18 31.76 3.22
N LYS A 455 -15.41 32.24 3.05
CA LYS A 455 -16.19 32.91 4.09
C LYS A 455 -16.46 32.00 5.30
N GLU A 456 -16.86 30.76 5.07
CA GLU A 456 -17.27 29.84 6.15
C GLU A 456 -16.07 29.19 6.87
N PHE A 457 -15.00 28.86 6.13
CA PHE A 457 -13.86 28.12 6.67
C PHE A 457 -12.70 28.99 7.15
N PHE A 458 -12.43 30.13 6.51
CA PHE A 458 -11.31 31.00 6.87
C PHE A 458 -11.78 32.17 7.74
N VAL A 459 -11.85 31.94 9.04
CA VAL A 459 -12.40 32.87 10.04
C VAL A 459 -11.29 33.24 11.02
N ASP A 460 -11.15 34.55 11.32
CA ASP A 460 -10.12 35.08 12.22
C ASP A 460 -8.72 34.56 11.89
N GLY A 461 -8.45 34.42 10.59
CA GLY A 461 -7.23 33.90 9.99
C GLY A 461 -6.82 32.49 10.44
N GLU A 462 -7.81 31.68 10.77
CA GLU A 462 -7.69 30.24 10.98
C GLU A 462 -8.49 29.54 9.90
N LEU A 463 -7.94 28.46 9.34
CA LEU A 463 -8.68 27.60 8.43
C LEU A 463 -9.22 26.41 9.23
N LYS A 464 -10.55 26.32 9.32
CA LYS A 464 -11.22 25.22 10.01
C LYS A 464 -11.07 23.91 9.23
N ASP A 465 -11.00 22.79 9.95
CA ASP A 465 -11.06 21.46 9.36
C ASP A 465 -12.43 21.15 8.76
N SER A 466 -13.48 21.47 9.50
CA SER A 466 -14.87 21.24 9.13
C SER A 466 -15.79 22.33 9.68
N VAL A 467 -16.96 22.50 9.05
CA VAL A 467 -18.04 23.41 9.47
C VAL A 467 -19.41 22.72 9.33
N HIS A 468 -20.41 23.27 10.02
CA HIS A 468 -21.77 22.70 10.07
C HIS A 468 -21.79 21.23 10.54
N THR A 469 -20.90 20.89 11.47
CA THR A 469 -20.82 19.55 12.08
C THR A 469 -21.86 19.40 13.18
N SER A 470 -22.26 18.15 13.46
CA SER A 470 -23.13 17.86 14.62
C SER A 470 -22.45 18.14 15.96
N LEU A 471 -21.12 18.05 16.00
CA LEU A 471 -20.28 18.36 17.16
C LEU A 471 -19.27 19.46 16.80
N PRO A 472 -19.58 20.75 17.06
CA PRO A 472 -18.67 21.85 16.78
C PRO A 472 -17.54 21.89 17.82
N GLU A 473 -16.58 20.99 17.68
CA GLU A 473 -15.33 20.98 18.45
C GLU A 473 -14.25 21.81 17.74
N LYS A 474 -13.40 22.49 18.53
CA LYS A 474 -12.18 23.13 18.02
C LYS A 474 -11.11 22.08 17.71
N ALA A 475 -11.34 21.28 16.67
CA ALA A 475 -10.35 20.35 16.14
C ALA A 475 -9.44 21.07 15.15
N ILE A 476 -8.13 20.92 15.32
CA ILE A 476 -7.14 21.27 14.30
C ILE A 476 -6.60 19.94 13.77
N ARG A 477 -6.58 19.81 12.45
CA ARG A 477 -6.24 18.57 11.74
C ARG A 477 -5.39 18.88 10.50
N PRO A 478 -4.63 17.91 9.98
CA PRO A 478 -3.72 18.13 8.86
C PRO A 478 -4.44 18.24 7.49
N ASN A 479 -5.76 18.13 7.44
CA ASN A 479 -6.54 18.20 6.19
C ASN A 479 -6.42 19.54 5.45
N ILE A 480 -6.01 20.61 6.15
CA ILE A 480 -5.72 21.90 5.50
C ILE A 480 -4.58 21.81 4.48
N PHE A 481 -3.61 20.92 4.71
CA PHE A 481 -2.50 20.69 3.78
C PHE A 481 -3.00 19.98 2.52
N LEU A 482 -3.93 19.02 2.68
CA LEU A 482 -4.61 18.37 1.56
C LEU A 482 -5.39 19.41 0.75
N ALA A 483 -6.18 20.26 1.41
CA ALA A 483 -6.95 21.31 0.74
C ALA A 483 -6.06 22.29 -0.05
N SER A 484 -4.90 22.67 0.51
CA SER A 484 -3.92 23.50 -0.20
C SER A 484 -3.24 22.75 -1.35
N TYR A 485 -2.98 21.45 -1.21
CA TYR A 485 -2.43 20.63 -2.28
C TYR A 485 -3.40 20.52 -3.46
N ILE A 486 -4.69 20.30 -3.17
CA ILE A 486 -5.76 20.13 -4.15
C ILE A 486 -6.14 21.46 -4.82
N CYS A 487 -6.33 22.51 -4.01
CA CYS A 487 -6.81 23.82 -4.45
C CYS A 487 -5.94 24.95 -3.85
N PRO A 488 -4.69 25.12 -4.31
CA PRO A 488 -3.77 26.14 -3.76
C PRO A 488 -4.32 27.56 -3.92
N GLY A 489 -5.16 27.79 -4.93
CA GLY A 489 -5.81 29.07 -5.15
C GLY A 489 -6.94 29.40 -4.17
N LEU A 490 -7.33 28.51 -3.25
CA LEU A 490 -8.41 28.76 -2.29
C LEU A 490 -8.08 29.96 -1.38
N LEU A 491 -6.84 30.03 -0.89
CA LEU A 491 -6.33 31.14 -0.07
C LEU A 491 -5.19 31.92 -0.75
N LEU A 492 -4.98 33.16 -0.30
CA LEU A 492 -3.80 33.94 -0.65
C LEU A 492 -2.56 33.36 0.05
N ARG A 493 -1.36 33.54 -0.51
CA ARG A 493 -0.11 33.02 0.09
C ARG A 493 0.05 33.41 1.57
N LYS A 494 -0.24 34.67 1.93
CA LYS A 494 -0.17 35.14 3.34
C LYS A 494 -1.17 34.46 4.27
N GLU A 495 -2.34 34.10 3.75
CA GLU A 495 -3.40 33.41 4.49
C GLU A 495 -3.02 31.94 4.70
N TRP A 496 -2.51 31.28 3.66
CA TRP A 496 -1.95 29.92 3.77
C TRP A 496 -0.81 29.85 4.76
N LYS A 497 0.11 30.83 4.70
CA LYS A 497 1.23 30.91 5.65
C LYS A 497 0.75 30.95 7.09
N ARG A 498 -0.24 31.79 7.39
CA ARG A 498 -0.86 31.87 8.73
C ARG A 498 -1.53 30.56 9.14
N ALA A 499 -2.28 29.92 8.24
CA ALA A 499 -2.94 28.65 8.52
C ALA A 499 -1.92 27.53 8.79
N PHE A 500 -0.86 27.44 7.98
CA PHE A 500 0.21 26.45 8.14
C PHE A 500 1.03 26.67 9.41
N ASP A 501 1.41 27.91 9.72
CA ASP A 501 2.15 28.23 10.95
C ASP A 501 1.35 27.81 12.20
N LYS A 502 0.02 28.03 12.19
CA LYS A 502 -0.85 27.56 13.27
C LYS A 502 -0.93 26.03 13.33
N ALA A 503 -1.15 25.35 12.20
CA ALA A 503 -1.26 23.89 12.17
C ALA A 503 0.05 23.20 12.59
N LEU A 504 1.19 23.70 12.14
CA LEU A 504 2.50 23.19 12.55
C LEU A 504 2.72 23.36 14.05
N LYS A 505 2.31 24.49 14.64
CA LYS A 505 2.38 24.67 16.10
C LYS A 505 1.58 23.62 16.88
N GLU A 506 0.43 23.21 16.36
CA GLU A 506 -0.55 22.38 17.09
C GLU A 506 -0.46 20.87 16.76
N LEU A 507 0.15 20.50 15.62
CA LEU A 507 0.17 19.13 15.10
C LEU A 507 1.57 18.53 14.98
N TRP A 508 2.63 19.34 15.04
CA TRP A 508 3.98 18.84 14.79
C TRP A 508 4.43 17.82 15.83
N LEU A 509 5.11 16.79 15.38
CA LEU A 509 5.68 15.72 16.19
C LEU A 509 7.20 15.82 16.24
N ASP A 510 7.76 15.53 17.40
CA ASP A 510 9.19 15.67 17.66
C ASP A 510 10.08 14.73 16.85
N TRP A 511 9.52 13.71 16.19
CA TRP A 511 10.26 12.83 15.27
C TRP A 511 10.19 13.30 13.81
N GLY A 512 9.24 14.17 13.41
CA GLY A 512 9.21 14.74 12.06
C GLY A 512 7.89 14.60 11.28
N GLY A 513 6.82 14.15 11.91
CA GLY A 513 5.48 14.04 11.29
C GLY A 513 4.44 15.01 11.86
N LEU A 514 3.20 14.80 11.47
CA LEU A 514 2.02 15.51 11.97
C LEU A 514 1.05 14.52 12.62
N THR A 515 0.50 14.86 13.78
CA THR A 515 -0.66 14.11 14.30
C THR A 515 -1.93 14.46 13.53
N THR A 516 -2.85 13.50 13.44
CA THR A 516 -4.20 13.68 12.85
C THR A 516 -5.13 14.58 13.66
N LEU A 517 -4.81 14.88 14.92
CA LEU A 517 -5.60 15.75 15.80
C LEU A 517 -4.70 16.49 16.78
N ASN A 518 -4.96 17.78 17.03
CA ASN A 518 -4.13 18.59 17.92
C ASN A 518 -4.01 18.04 19.36
N HIS A 519 -2.81 18.18 19.92
CA HIS A 519 -2.38 17.60 21.20
C HIS A 519 -3.31 17.91 22.39
N ASN A 520 -3.93 19.10 22.40
CA ASN A 520 -4.78 19.56 23.49
C ASN A 520 -6.24 19.05 23.41
N ASN A 521 -6.59 18.30 22.37
CA ASN A 521 -7.93 17.74 22.24
C ASN A 521 -8.11 16.53 23.16
N HIS A 522 -9.24 16.43 23.87
CA HIS A 522 -9.51 15.32 24.80
C HIS A 522 -9.58 13.93 24.14
N ARG A 523 -9.83 13.87 22.82
CA ARG A 523 -9.82 12.63 22.02
C ARG A 523 -8.43 12.25 21.54
N PHE A 524 -7.44 13.13 21.69
CA PHE A 524 -6.07 12.86 21.24
C PHE A 524 -5.50 11.63 21.95
N ARG A 525 -4.88 10.75 21.17
CA ARG A 525 -4.15 9.57 21.64
C ARG A 525 -2.74 9.61 21.04
N SER A 526 -1.72 9.64 21.89
CA SER A 526 -0.34 9.71 21.40
C SER A 526 0.22 8.34 20.97
N GLU A 527 -0.21 7.27 21.62
CA GLU A 527 0.21 5.89 21.31
C GLU A 527 -0.74 5.24 20.30
N TYR A 528 -0.18 4.40 19.43
CA TYR A 528 -0.94 3.58 18.50
C TYR A 528 -1.80 2.56 19.25
N THR A 529 -3.11 2.52 18.98
CA THR A 529 -4.06 1.65 19.70
C THR A 529 -4.44 0.37 18.95
N GLY A 530 -3.79 0.08 17.82
CA GLY A 530 -3.93 -1.22 17.15
C GLY A 530 -5.30 -1.45 16.51
N THR A 531 -5.97 -2.54 16.87
CA THR A 531 -7.32 -2.91 16.42
C THR A 531 -8.42 -2.03 17.01
N ASN A 532 -8.09 -1.21 18.01
CA ASN A 532 -8.95 -0.15 18.48
C ASN A 532 -8.64 1.13 17.69
N ASP A 533 -9.62 1.66 16.97
CA ASP A 533 -9.48 2.85 16.13
C ASP A 533 -9.29 4.17 16.89
N ALA A 534 -9.16 4.13 18.22
CA ALA A 534 -9.09 5.32 19.07
C ALA A 534 -7.97 6.31 18.69
N SER A 535 -6.79 5.84 18.28
CA SER A 535 -5.68 6.69 17.83
C SER A 535 -5.68 6.97 16.32
N TYR A 536 -6.25 6.07 15.52
CA TYR A 536 -6.04 5.99 14.07
C TYR A 536 -6.25 7.33 13.35
N HIS A 537 -7.39 7.98 13.60
CA HIS A 537 -7.70 9.31 13.10
C HIS A 537 -7.77 10.38 14.20
N ASN A 538 -7.23 10.12 15.39
CA ASN A 538 -7.20 11.07 16.52
C ASN A 538 -5.84 11.09 17.23
N GLY A 539 -4.75 10.89 16.49
CA GLY A 539 -3.47 10.63 17.12
C GLY A 539 -2.38 10.26 16.14
N ASP A 540 -2.57 9.13 15.47
CA ASP A 540 -1.55 8.55 14.61
C ASP A 540 -1.19 9.50 13.46
N SER A 541 0.07 9.41 13.05
CA SER A 541 0.64 10.20 11.97
C SER A 541 0.65 9.40 10.68
N TRP A 542 0.11 9.98 9.62
CA TRP A 542 -0.06 9.29 8.34
C TRP A 542 1.00 9.75 7.36
N TYR A 543 1.83 8.82 6.87
CA TYR A 543 2.97 9.16 6.01
C TYR A 543 2.54 9.90 4.74
N TYR A 544 1.41 9.51 4.12
CA TYR A 544 0.95 10.19 2.91
C TYR A 544 0.52 11.64 3.16
N VAL A 545 -0.11 11.91 4.30
CA VAL A 545 -0.50 13.27 4.70
C VAL A 545 0.73 14.10 5.04
N ASN A 546 1.70 13.51 5.75
CA ASN A 546 2.97 14.17 6.03
C ASN A 546 3.66 14.58 4.72
N ASN A 547 3.77 13.67 3.75
CA ASN A 547 4.39 13.95 2.46
C ASN A 547 3.65 15.06 1.70
N TYR A 548 2.30 15.07 1.70
CA TYR A 548 1.51 16.13 1.08
C TYR A 548 1.62 17.47 1.82
N ALA A 549 1.78 17.46 3.14
CA ALA A 549 2.12 18.65 3.90
C ALA A 549 3.48 19.21 3.50
N ALA A 550 4.53 18.38 3.40
CA ALA A 550 5.84 18.83 2.93
C ALA A 550 5.78 19.43 1.51
N ILE A 551 5.02 18.83 0.59
CA ILE A 551 4.79 19.40 -0.76
C ILE A 551 4.09 20.76 -0.67
N ALA A 552 3.03 20.88 0.12
CA ALA A 552 2.30 22.14 0.29
C ALA A 552 3.18 23.24 0.89
N LEU A 553 4.01 22.91 1.90
CA LEU A 553 4.99 23.80 2.51
C LEU A 553 6.05 24.24 1.48
N ASN A 554 6.58 23.30 0.70
CA ASN A 554 7.57 23.56 -0.34
C ASN A 554 7.04 24.51 -1.43
N ARG A 555 5.80 24.30 -1.88
CA ARG A 555 5.14 25.17 -2.87
C ARG A 555 4.83 26.58 -2.33
N LEU A 556 4.63 26.70 -1.02
CA LEU A 556 4.31 27.97 -0.37
C LEU A 556 5.55 28.82 -0.04
N ASP A 557 6.54 28.25 0.62
CA ASP A 557 7.80 28.92 0.94
C ASP A 557 8.88 27.88 1.34
N PRO A 558 9.70 27.41 0.39
CA PRO A 558 10.64 26.32 0.65
C PRO A 558 11.73 26.73 1.65
N SER A 559 12.12 28.01 1.65
CA SER A 559 13.15 28.53 2.54
C SER A 559 12.67 28.64 3.99
N TYR A 560 11.47 29.20 4.19
CA TYR A 560 10.90 29.39 5.51
C TYR A 560 10.54 28.05 6.18
N TYR A 561 10.05 27.08 5.40
CA TYR A 561 9.64 25.78 5.91
C TYR A 561 10.69 24.66 5.77
N ALA A 562 11.92 24.98 5.36
CA ALA A 562 12.98 24.00 5.06
C ALA A 562 13.15 22.94 6.15
N LYS A 563 13.13 23.34 7.43
CA LYS A 563 13.22 22.41 8.57
C LYS A 563 12.10 21.37 8.57
N TYR A 564 10.86 21.77 8.37
CA TYR A 564 9.71 20.85 8.38
C TYR A 564 9.74 19.91 7.17
N ILE A 565 10.04 20.46 6.00
CA ILE A 565 10.16 19.71 4.73
C ILE A 565 11.24 18.63 4.86
N GLN A 566 12.44 19.00 5.31
CA GLN A 566 13.55 18.06 5.47
C GLN A 566 13.24 16.98 6.51
N ARG A 567 12.62 17.35 7.63
CA ARG A 567 12.29 16.40 8.70
C ARG A 567 11.23 15.39 8.29
N ILE A 568 10.18 15.82 7.58
CA ILE A 568 9.18 14.92 6.99
C ILE A 568 9.85 13.98 5.98
N CYS A 569 10.64 14.54 5.05
CA CYS A 569 11.30 13.75 4.01
C CYS A 569 12.23 12.69 4.61
N ASN A 570 13.04 13.07 5.61
CA ASN A 570 13.94 12.14 6.30
C ASN A 570 13.17 11.04 7.04
N ALA A 571 12.09 11.38 7.76
CA ALA A 571 11.27 10.37 8.44
C ALA A 571 10.63 9.38 7.43
N SER A 572 10.08 9.87 6.32
CA SER A 572 9.53 8.99 5.28
C SER A 572 10.59 8.12 4.59
N LYS A 573 11.83 8.62 4.43
CA LYS A 573 12.95 7.82 3.89
C LYS A 573 13.43 6.76 4.89
N GLU A 574 13.51 7.11 6.16
CA GLU A 574 13.91 6.22 7.24
C GLU A 574 12.92 5.05 7.37
N GLU A 575 11.61 5.35 7.36
CA GLU A 575 10.56 4.33 7.31
C GLU A 575 10.73 3.41 6.09
N MET A 576 10.86 4.03 4.91
CA MET A 576 10.96 3.30 3.63
C MET A 576 12.15 2.35 3.58
N LEU A 577 13.29 2.76 4.14
CA LEU A 577 14.54 2.01 4.01
C LEU A 577 14.70 1.01 5.16
N PHE A 578 14.54 1.44 6.41
CA PHE A 578 15.15 0.74 7.54
C PHE A 578 14.16 0.23 8.59
N SER A 579 12.85 0.37 8.35
CA SER A 579 11.81 -0.03 9.32
C SER A 579 10.81 -1.04 8.74
N GLY A 580 10.17 -1.82 9.63
CA GLY A 580 9.06 -2.71 9.28
C GLY A 580 9.38 -3.69 8.14
N PHE A 581 8.71 -3.51 7.00
CA PHE A 581 9.05 -4.19 5.76
C PHE A 581 10.05 -3.36 4.96
N ILE A 582 11.32 -3.77 4.94
CA ILE A 582 12.40 -2.99 4.36
C ILE A 582 12.16 -2.69 2.87
N GLY A 583 12.44 -1.47 2.45
CA GLY A 583 12.17 -1.01 1.09
C GLY A 583 10.70 -0.76 0.80
N CYS A 584 9.84 -0.75 1.83
CA CYS A 584 8.42 -0.43 1.78
C CYS A 584 8.10 0.62 2.86
N CYS A 585 6.96 1.30 2.76
CA CYS A 585 6.57 2.31 3.74
C CYS A 585 5.26 1.94 4.40
N ALA A 586 5.23 2.01 5.73
CA ALA A 586 4.01 1.79 6.48
C ALA A 586 2.93 2.85 6.20
N GLU A 587 1.73 2.55 6.65
CA GLU A 587 0.57 3.41 6.55
C GLU A 587 0.64 4.55 7.56
N VAL A 588 0.89 4.20 8.83
CA VAL A 588 0.89 5.15 9.94
C VAL A 588 2.08 4.96 10.86
N SER A 589 2.25 5.94 11.72
CA SER A 589 3.16 5.89 12.84
C SER A 589 2.48 6.42 14.10
N SER A 590 2.90 5.94 15.27
CA SER A 590 2.43 6.50 16.54
C SER A 590 2.83 7.98 16.64
N ALA A 591 1.94 8.81 17.18
CA ALA A 591 2.29 10.21 17.48
C ALA A 591 3.48 10.30 18.44
N LYS A 592 3.58 9.40 19.41
CA LYS A 592 4.62 9.41 20.45
C LYS A 592 6.02 9.17 19.91
N ALA A 593 6.18 8.22 18.99
CA ALA A 593 7.47 7.83 18.45
C ALA A 593 7.29 7.24 17.05
N MET A 594 8.28 7.50 16.19
CA MET A 594 8.31 6.90 14.87
C MET A 594 8.48 5.38 14.99
N ARG A 595 7.48 4.66 14.51
CA ARG A 595 7.36 3.20 14.44
C ARG A 595 6.57 2.82 13.18
N SER A 596 6.91 1.70 12.55
CA SER A 596 6.09 1.10 11.50
C SER A 596 4.84 0.50 12.14
N GLU A 597 3.71 1.19 12.00
CA GLU A 597 2.41 0.77 12.49
C GLU A 597 1.42 0.85 11.34
N GLY A 598 0.25 0.24 11.51
CA GLY A 598 -0.63 0.16 10.36
C GLY A 598 -0.10 -0.84 9.31
N CYS A 599 -0.68 -0.78 8.12
CA CYS A 599 -0.26 -1.66 7.03
C CYS A 599 1.21 -1.36 6.66
N LEU A 600 2.07 -2.37 6.60
CA LEU A 600 3.54 -2.18 6.56
C LEU A 600 4.11 -1.86 5.16
N SER A 601 3.32 -2.07 4.10
CA SER A 601 3.65 -1.69 2.74
C SER A 601 2.43 -1.06 2.07
N GLN A 602 2.32 0.26 2.18
CA GLN A 602 1.12 1.00 1.80
C GLN A 602 1.33 1.88 0.55
N ALA A 603 0.43 1.75 -0.42
CA ALA A 603 0.56 2.34 -1.76
C ALA A 603 0.63 3.87 -1.72
N TRP A 604 -0.27 4.52 -0.98
CA TRP A 604 -0.29 5.98 -0.91
C TRP A 604 0.94 6.58 -0.23
N SER A 605 1.59 5.84 0.68
CA SER A 605 2.76 6.29 1.43
C SER A 605 3.97 6.26 0.50
N ALA A 606 4.12 5.16 -0.23
CA ALA A 606 5.12 5.06 -1.30
C ALA A 606 4.89 6.11 -2.41
N ALA A 607 3.66 6.24 -2.89
CA ALA A 607 3.33 7.16 -3.98
C ALA A 607 3.53 8.63 -3.62
N SER A 608 3.08 9.04 -2.44
CA SER A 608 3.26 10.42 -1.95
C SER A 608 4.74 10.73 -1.67
N LEU A 609 5.55 9.74 -1.25
CA LEU A 609 6.99 9.92 -1.12
C LEU A 609 7.65 10.09 -2.50
N ILE A 610 7.26 9.32 -3.52
CA ILE A 610 7.73 9.52 -4.90
C ILE A 610 7.41 10.96 -5.35
N GLU A 611 6.19 11.44 -5.09
CA GLU A 611 5.79 12.80 -5.45
C GLU A 611 6.61 13.86 -4.69
N LEU A 612 6.85 13.68 -3.39
CA LEU A 612 7.68 14.58 -2.59
C LEU A 612 9.12 14.62 -3.11
N LEU A 613 9.74 13.46 -3.36
CA LEU A 613 11.12 13.39 -3.86
C LEU A 613 11.24 13.96 -5.27
N HIS A 614 10.22 13.76 -6.11
CA HIS A 614 10.14 14.41 -7.39
C HIS A 614 10.10 15.94 -7.21
N GLU A 615 9.17 16.47 -6.43
CA GLU A 615 9.03 17.91 -6.20
C GLU A 615 10.35 18.54 -5.69
N LEU A 616 11.01 17.91 -4.70
CA LEU A 616 12.26 18.44 -4.13
C LEU A 616 13.44 18.39 -5.11
N ASN A 617 13.52 17.40 -5.99
CA ASN A 617 14.59 17.29 -6.98
C ASN A 617 14.42 18.28 -8.15
N PHE A 618 13.21 18.82 -8.38
CA PHE A 618 12.98 19.83 -9.42
C PHE A 618 13.32 21.26 -8.97
N HIS A 619 13.39 21.50 -7.66
CA HIS A 619 13.69 22.82 -7.07
C HIS A 619 15.06 22.89 -6.38
N GLY A 620 15.84 21.80 -6.42
CA GLY A 620 17.17 21.65 -5.80
C GLY A 620 18.34 21.89 -6.72
#